data_AF-A0A9W7WER8-F1
#
_entry.id   AF-A0A9W7WER8-F1
#
_cell.length_a   1.000
_cell.length_b   1.000
_cell.length_c   1.000
_cell.angle_alpha   90.00
_cell.angle_beta   90.00
_cell.angle_gamma   90.00
#
_symmetry.space_group_name_H-M   'P 1'
#
loop_
_entity.id
_entity.type
_entity.pdbx_description
1 polymer ?
#
loop_
_entity_poly.entity_id
_entity_poly.type
_entity_poly.pdbx_seq_one_letter_code
_entity_poly.pdbx_strand_id
1 'polypeptide(L)'
;MAALLPLILKSRTCIVLSNQTPTVVLTRFASKKSGGSSKNLGGNSAGRRYGHKKHDGNFVHAGNVLATQRKGLMRWHPGAHVGIGTNKTIYALEDGIVRFTKEVYIPLPRSAEARDVIPKLPKGAVLYKTFINVIPTKRENTFKLVDLV
;
A
#
# COMPACT_ATOMS: atom_id res chain seq x y z
N MET A 1 -96.84 6.22 64.56
CA MET A 1 -96.64 4.89 65.18
C MET A 1 -95.42 4.26 64.55
N ALA A 2 -94.34 4.13 65.31
CA ALA A 2 -93.06 3.59 64.87
C ALA A 2 -93.01 2.07 65.15
N ALA A 3 -92.47 1.30 64.22
CA ALA A 3 -92.19 -0.13 64.41
C ALA A 3 -90.70 -0.39 64.16
N LEU A 4 -90.05 -0.98 65.17
CA LEU A 4 -88.70 -1.55 65.12
C LEU A 4 -88.82 -3.05 64.87
N LEU A 5 -87.91 -3.64 64.07
CA LEU A 5 -87.49 -5.05 64.13
C LEU A 5 -86.11 -5.23 63.43
N PRO A 6 -85.27 -6.23 63.81
CA PRO A 6 -83.80 -6.12 63.82
C PRO A 6 -83.04 -6.89 62.71
N LEU A 7 -81.71 -6.64 62.72
CA LEU A 7 -80.61 -7.16 61.90
C LEU A 7 -80.46 -8.70 61.83
N ILE A 8 -80.04 -9.20 60.65
CA ILE A 8 -79.35 -10.50 60.48
C ILE A 8 -78.09 -10.31 59.59
N LEU A 9 -76.99 -10.90 60.07
CA LEU A 9 -75.60 -10.82 59.61
C LEU A 9 -75.34 -11.59 58.30
N LYS A 10 -74.56 -11.01 57.38
CA LYS A 10 -74.07 -11.66 56.15
C LYS A 10 -72.79 -12.46 56.43
N SER A 11 -72.77 -13.75 56.10
CA SER A 11 -71.54 -14.55 56.05
C SER A 11 -70.82 -14.37 54.70
N ARG A 12 -69.50 -14.21 54.76
CA ARG A 12 -68.62 -14.11 53.60
C ARG A 12 -68.07 -15.49 53.25
N THR A 13 -68.12 -15.86 51.98
CA THR A 13 -67.19 -16.84 51.40
C THR A 13 -66.62 -16.27 50.11
N CYS A 14 -65.33 -15.99 50.15
CA CYS A 14 -64.52 -15.57 49.01
C CYS A 14 -64.21 -16.80 48.14
N ILE A 15 -64.48 -16.72 46.84
CA ILE A 15 -63.97 -17.68 45.85
C ILE A 15 -62.91 -16.97 45.02
N VAL A 16 -61.69 -17.52 45.09
CA VAL A 16 -60.50 -17.09 44.35
C VAL A 16 -60.61 -17.61 42.92
N LEU A 17 -60.79 -16.72 41.94
CA LEU A 17 -60.66 -17.04 40.53
C LEU A 17 -59.22 -16.73 40.11
N SER A 18 -58.51 -17.75 39.62
CA SER A 18 -57.15 -17.66 39.10
C SER A 18 -57.14 -16.94 37.76
N ASN A 19 -56.51 -15.78 37.69
CA ASN A 19 -56.21 -15.13 36.41
C ASN A 19 -55.07 -15.87 35.73
N GLN A 20 -55.38 -16.82 34.84
CA GLN A 20 -54.39 -17.31 33.88
C GLN A 20 -54.21 -16.26 32.79
N THR A 21 -53.24 -15.36 32.94
CA THR A 21 -52.76 -14.58 31.79
C THR A 21 -51.93 -15.50 30.92
N PRO A 22 -52.31 -15.81 29.67
CA PRO A 22 -51.40 -16.49 28.77
C PRO A 22 -50.23 -15.53 28.51
N THR A 23 -49.05 -15.85 29.05
CA THR A 23 -47.79 -15.22 28.64
C THR A 23 -47.57 -15.56 27.17
N VAL A 24 -48.00 -14.66 26.28
CA VAL A 24 -47.71 -14.75 24.85
C VAL A 24 -46.21 -14.49 24.71
N VAL A 25 -45.41 -15.56 24.68
CA VAL A 25 -44.00 -15.48 24.29
C VAL A 25 -43.99 -15.10 22.82
N LEU A 26 -43.69 -13.83 22.53
CA LEU A 26 -43.61 -13.33 21.16
C LEU A 26 -42.31 -13.85 20.52
N THR A 27 -42.30 -15.10 20.08
CA THR A 27 -41.18 -15.70 19.35
C THR A 27 -41.07 -15.03 17.97
N ARG A 28 -40.13 -14.08 17.83
CA ARG A 28 -39.83 -13.48 16.52
C ARG A 28 -38.87 -14.39 15.78
N PHE A 29 -39.36 -15.14 14.80
CA PHE A 29 -38.49 -15.82 13.85
C PHE A 29 -37.77 -14.79 12.98
N ALA A 30 -36.43 -14.85 12.91
CA ALA A 30 -35.65 -13.98 12.07
C ALA A 30 -36.00 -14.22 10.59
N SER A 31 -36.81 -13.35 9.99
CA SER A 31 -37.10 -13.39 8.56
C SER A 31 -36.00 -12.66 7.79
N LYS A 32 -34.96 -13.40 7.42
CA LYS A 32 -34.24 -13.31 6.13
C LYS A 32 -32.96 -14.14 6.18
N LYS A 33 -32.91 -15.20 5.37
CA LYS A 33 -31.69 -15.96 5.04
C LYS A 33 -30.82 -15.24 4.00
N SER A 34 -30.83 -13.91 3.93
CA SER A 34 -30.16 -13.16 2.88
C SER A 34 -29.10 -12.23 3.47
N GLY A 35 -27.88 -12.74 3.61
CA GLY A 35 -26.68 -11.89 3.67
C GLY A 35 -26.30 -11.46 2.25
N GLY A 36 -25.85 -10.21 2.07
CA GLY A 36 -25.39 -9.72 0.78
C GLY A 36 -24.11 -10.42 0.31
N SER A 37 -23.94 -10.57 -1.00
CA SER A 37 -22.68 -11.04 -1.59
C SER A 37 -21.60 -9.97 -1.49
N SER A 38 -20.33 -10.39 -1.60
CA SER A 38 -19.20 -9.45 -1.66
C SER A 38 -19.40 -8.48 -2.83
N LYS A 39 -19.39 -7.18 -2.52
CA LYS A 39 -19.41 -6.10 -3.53
C LYS A 39 -18.02 -5.85 -4.13
N ASN A 40 -16.99 -6.49 -3.61
CA ASN A 40 -15.60 -6.33 -4.05
C ASN A 40 -15.34 -7.31 -5.21
N LEU A 41 -15.76 -6.93 -6.42
CA LEU A 41 -15.65 -7.73 -7.64
C LEU A 41 -14.26 -7.66 -8.32
N GLY A 42 -13.28 -6.98 -7.71
CA GLY A 42 -11.94 -6.73 -8.27
C GLY A 42 -10.80 -7.50 -7.58
N GLY A 43 -9.56 -7.12 -7.88
CA GLY A 43 -8.36 -7.68 -7.23
C GLY A 43 -7.59 -8.73 -8.04
N ASN A 44 -8.10 -9.14 -9.20
CA ASN A 44 -7.48 -10.17 -10.05
C ASN A 44 -6.44 -9.61 -11.04
N SER A 45 -5.74 -8.53 -10.70
CA SER A 45 -4.74 -7.94 -11.60
C SER A 45 -3.50 -8.83 -11.67
N ALA A 46 -3.09 -9.21 -12.88
CA ALA A 46 -1.88 -10.00 -13.10
C ALA A 46 -0.60 -9.27 -12.65
N GLY A 47 0.43 -10.04 -12.31
CA GLY A 47 1.73 -9.53 -11.92
C GLY A 47 2.44 -8.76 -13.06
N ARG A 48 2.97 -7.58 -12.75
CA ARG A 48 3.60 -6.66 -13.74
C ARG A 48 5.08 -6.95 -14.03
N ARG A 49 5.66 -7.97 -13.39
CA ARG A 49 7.05 -8.44 -13.58
C ARG A 49 8.12 -7.34 -13.39
N TYR A 50 7.85 -6.41 -12.48
CA TYR A 50 8.81 -5.38 -12.04
C TYR A 50 9.93 -5.98 -11.19
N GLY A 51 11.10 -5.36 -11.22
CA GLY A 51 12.28 -5.82 -10.50
C GLY A 51 13.58 -5.56 -11.26
N HIS A 52 14.67 -6.02 -10.66
CA HIS A 52 15.97 -6.05 -11.31
C HIS A 52 15.95 -7.00 -12.52
N LYS A 53 16.66 -6.60 -13.57
CA LYS A 53 16.95 -7.43 -14.75
C LYS A 53 18.44 -7.79 -14.80
N LYS A 54 19.28 -6.96 -14.18
CA LYS A 54 20.71 -7.17 -13.99
C LYS A 54 21.07 -6.96 -12.52
N HIS A 55 21.90 -7.84 -11.99
CA HIS A 55 22.36 -7.83 -10.60
C HIS A 55 23.75 -7.19 -10.49
N ASP A 56 24.20 -6.93 -9.26
CA ASP A 56 25.53 -6.39 -8.99
C ASP A 56 26.60 -7.32 -9.58
N GLY A 57 27.62 -6.74 -10.23
CA GLY A 57 28.70 -7.52 -10.86
C GLY A 57 28.38 -8.05 -12.26
N ASN A 58 27.13 -7.95 -12.74
CA ASN A 58 26.81 -8.38 -14.09
C ASN A 58 27.37 -7.42 -15.14
N PHE A 59 27.93 -7.99 -16.21
CA PHE A 59 28.27 -7.24 -17.41
C PHE A 59 27.01 -6.87 -18.21
N VAL A 60 26.95 -5.63 -18.70
CA VAL A 60 25.85 -5.07 -19.48
C VAL A 60 26.39 -4.31 -20.68
N HIS A 61 25.64 -4.32 -21.77
CA HIS A 61 25.85 -3.43 -22.90
C HIS A 61 24.99 -2.18 -22.77
N ALA A 62 25.40 -1.12 -23.47
CA ALA A 62 24.62 0.09 -23.66
C ALA A 62 23.22 -0.24 -24.18
N GLY A 63 22.21 0.42 -23.62
CA GLY A 63 20.79 0.20 -23.91
C GLY A 63 20.13 -0.93 -23.13
N ASN A 64 20.89 -1.80 -22.44
CA ASN A 64 20.28 -2.87 -21.65
C ASN A 64 19.47 -2.32 -20.47
N VAL A 65 18.30 -2.91 -20.24
CA VAL A 65 17.46 -2.58 -19.07
C VAL A 65 18.08 -3.18 -17.81
N LEU A 66 18.31 -2.34 -16.80
CA LEU A 66 18.87 -2.72 -15.50
C LEU A 66 17.78 -3.08 -14.49
N ALA A 67 16.73 -2.27 -14.42
CA ALA A 67 15.59 -2.50 -13.53
C ALA A 67 14.31 -1.83 -14.07
N THR A 68 13.17 -2.49 -13.88
CA THR A 68 11.84 -1.95 -14.16
C THR A 68 11.07 -1.75 -12.85
N GLN A 69 10.43 -0.60 -12.69
CA GLN A 69 9.73 -0.24 -11.46
C GLN A 69 8.40 0.47 -11.74
N ARG A 70 7.57 0.60 -10.71
CA ARG A 70 6.25 1.21 -10.83
C ARG A 70 6.38 2.72 -11.02
N LYS A 71 5.68 3.27 -12.03
CA LYS A 71 5.51 4.72 -12.20
C LYS A 71 4.91 5.33 -10.92
N GLY A 72 5.56 6.34 -10.38
CA GLY A 72 5.17 7.03 -9.13
C GLY A 72 6.23 6.88 -8.03
N LEU A 73 6.73 5.68 -7.78
CA LEU A 73 7.74 5.43 -6.75
C LEU A 73 9.11 5.13 -7.36
N MET A 74 10.13 5.87 -6.96
CA MET A 74 11.51 5.58 -7.35
C MET A 74 12.14 4.73 -6.24
N ARG A 75 12.36 3.43 -6.50
CA ARG A 75 13.05 2.54 -5.56
C ARG A 75 14.56 2.61 -5.76
N TRP A 76 14.98 2.66 -7.02
CA TRP A 76 16.38 2.78 -7.41
C TRP A 76 16.56 4.05 -8.23
N HIS A 77 17.64 4.76 -7.97
CA HIS A 77 17.99 6.01 -8.62
C HIS A 77 19.06 5.76 -9.70
N PRO A 78 19.00 6.49 -10.82
CA PRO A 78 20.07 6.46 -11.81
C PRO A 78 21.30 7.16 -11.22
N GLY A 79 22.45 6.50 -11.28
CA GLY A 79 23.75 7.10 -10.98
C GLY A 79 24.61 7.23 -12.23
N ALA A 80 25.89 6.90 -12.13
CA ALA A 80 26.85 7.08 -13.23
C ALA A 80 26.57 6.13 -14.41
N HIS A 81 26.60 6.66 -15.64
CA HIS A 81 26.39 5.94 -16.91
C HIS A 81 25.07 5.17 -16.99
N VAL A 82 24.03 5.70 -16.31
CA VAL A 82 22.71 5.09 -16.22
C VAL A 82 21.62 6.10 -16.56
N GLY A 83 20.76 5.73 -17.50
CA GLY A 83 19.62 6.54 -17.95
C GLY A 83 18.32 6.13 -17.27
N ILE A 84 17.35 7.04 -17.30
CA ILE A 84 15.99 6.80 -16.82
C ILE A 84 14.95 7.12 -17.90
N GLY A 85 14.00 6.20 -18.11
CA GLY A 85 12.89 6.36 -19.04
C GLY A 85 11.64 6.99 -18.40
N THR A 86 10.64 7.33 -19.21
CA THR A 86 9.38 7.98 -18.79
C THR A 86 8.58 7.17 -17.75
N ASN A 87 8.67 5.84 -17.82
CA ASN A 87 8.05 4.92 -16.87
C ASN A 87 8.94 4.60 -15.66
N LYS A 88 10.02 5.37 -15.45
CA LYS A 88 11.05 5.15 -14.43
C LYS A 88 11.85 3.85 -14.61
N THR A 89 11.85 3.27 -15.82
CA THR A 89 12.76 2.16 -16.17
C THR A 89 14.19 2.67 -16.23
N ILE A 90 15.11 1.89 -15.69
CA ILE A 90 16.53 2.22 -15.62
C ILE A 90 17.28 1.39 -16.65
N TYR A 91 18.14 2.03 -17.44
CA TYR A 91 18.91 1.38 -18.51
C TYR A 91 20.36 1.85 -18.51
N ALA A 92 21.26 1.01 -19.01
CA ALA A 92 22.69 1.33 -19.13
C ALA A 92 22.93 2.27 -20.31
N LEU A 93 23.78 3.28 -20.14
CA LEU A 93 24.22 4.15 -21.24
C LEU A 93 25.50 3.62 -21.90
N GLU A 94 26.30 2.87 -21.16
CA GLU A 94 27.61 2.35 -21.61
C GLU A 94 27.75 0.85 -21.30
N ASP A 95 28.74 0.24 -21.96
CA ASP A 95 29.14 -1.15 -21.74
C ASP A 95 30.01 -1.26 -20.48
N GLY A 96 29.59 -2.08 -19.51
CA GLY A 96 30.30 -2.15 -18.24
C GLY A 96 29.71 -3.10 -17.22
N ILE A 97 30.19 -2.98 -15.98
CA ILE A 97 29.76 -3.79 -14.84
C ILE A 97 28.79 -2.98 -13.97
N VAL A 98 27.63 -3.56 -13.65
CA VAL A 98 26.63 -2.93 -12.79
C VAL A 98 27.10 -2.91 -11.34
N ARG A 99 26.99 -1.75 -10.68
CA ARG A 99 27.25 -1.57 -9.25
C ARG A 99 26.13 -0.85 -8.53
N PHE A 100 25.79 -1.32 -7.33
CA PHE A 100 24.81 -0.66 -6.46
C PHE A 100 25.50 0.05 -5.30
N THR A 101 25.12 1.31 -5.07
CA THR A 101 25.69 2.15 -4.02
C THR A 101 24.59 2.81 -3.19
N LYS A 102 24.93 3.25 -1.98
CA LYS A 102 24.09 4.09 -1.13
C LYS A 102 24.72 5.47 -1.05
N GLU A 103 24.12 6.43 -1.73
CA GLU A 103 24.68 7.77 -1.86
C GLU A 103 23.72 8.81 -1.27
N VAL A 104 24.27 9.95 -0.90
CA VAL A 104 23.49 11.10 -0.41
C VAL A 104 22.61 11.62 -1.54
N TYR A 105 21.31 11.72 -1.26
CA TYR A 105 20.32 12.15 -2.23
C TYR A 105 20.10 13.66 -2.16
N ILE A 106 20.54 14.35 -3.21
CA ILE A 106 20.34 15.79 -3.39
C ILE A 106 19.46 15.98 -4.63
N PRO A 107 18.14 16.22 -4.46
CA PRO A 107 17.24 16.45 -5.59
C PRO A 107 17.39 17.85 -6.18
N LEU A 108 16.90 18.04 -7.41
CA LEU A 108 16.84 19.36 -8.03
C LEU A 108 15.94 20.31 -7.21
N PRO A 109 16.29 21.60 -7.10
CA PRO A 109 15.51 22.58 -6.31
C PRO A 109 14.04 22.73 -6.74
N ARG A 110 13.72 22.40 -8.01
CA ARG A 110 12.36 22.46 -8.55
C ARG A 110 11.50 21.24 -8.22
N SER A 111 12.09 20.16 -7.70
CA SER A 111 11.36 18.93 -7.41
C SER A 111 10.48 19.07 -6.16
N ALA A 112 9.39 18.30 -6.12
CA ALA A 112 8.50 18.26 -4.94
C ALA A 112 9.24 17.76 -3.68
N GLU A 113 10.13 16.78 -3.82
CA GLU A 113 10.93 16.25 -2.69
C GLU A 113 11.82 17.33 -2.06
N ALA A 114 12.43 18.20 -2.90
CA ALA A 114 13.25 19.30 -2.40
C ALA A 114 12.43 20.34 -1.60
N ARG A 115 11.17 20.57 -1.98
CA ARG A 115 10.30 21.58 -1.36
C ARG A 115 9.58 21.06 -0.13
N ASP A 116 9.05 19.83 -0.22
CA ASP A 116 8.10 19.32 0.76
C ASP A 116 8.74 18.45 1.83
N VAL A 117 9.92 17.87 1.54
CA VAL A 117 10.58 16.90 2.43
C VAL A 117 11.81 17.51 3.09
N ILE A 118 12.76 18.02 2.32
CA ILE A 118 14.06 18.49 2.85
C ILE A 118 13.91 19.57 3.94
N PRO A 119 13.05 20.60 3.80
CA PRO A 119 12.94 21.65 4.81
C PRO A 119 12.34 21.18 6.13
N LYS A 120 11.64 20.03 6.13
CA LYS A 120 11.02 19.44 7.32
C LYS A 120 11.96 18.50 8.07
N LEU A 121 13.14 18.22 7.52
CA LEU A 121 14.13 17.36 8.18
C LEU A 121 14.84 18.11 9.31
N PRO A 122 15.18 17.43 10.42
CA PRO A 122 15.96 18.03 11.48
C PRO A 122 17.38 18.36 10.98
N LYS A 123 18.00 19.38 11.58
CA LYS A 123 19.35 19.82 11.21
C LYS A 123 20.35 18.66 11.36
N GLY A 124 21.12 18.41 10.31
CA GLY A 124 22.09 17.31 10.26
C GLY A 124 21.54 15.98 9.72
N ALA A 125 20.23 15.86 9.49
CA ALA A 125 19.69 14.70 8.80
C ALA A 125 20.03 14.71 7.32
N VAL A 126 20.42 13.54 6.81
CA VAL A 126 20.82 13.33 5.41
C VAL A 126 19.97 12.21 4.82
N LEU A 127 19.47 12.43 3.60
CA LEU A 127 18.74 11.40 2.87
C LEU A 127 19.74 10.54 2.10
N TYR A 128 19.70 9.22 2.31
CA TYR A 128 20.43 8.26 1.49
C TYR A 128 19.48 7.52 0.57
N LYS A 129 19.88 7.31 -0.68
CA LYS A 129 19.13 6.50 -1.64
C LYS A 129 20.03 5.48 -2.33
N THR A 130 19.40 4.46 -2.90
CA THR A 130 20.11 3.42 -3.66
C THR A 130 20.31 3.90 -5.08
N PHE A 131 21.56 3.98 -5.51
CA PHE A 131 21.92 4.31 -6.89
C PHE A 131 22.39 3.07 -7.63
N ILE A 132 22.10 3.04 -8.93
CA ILE A 132 22.63 2.04 -9.86
C ILE A 132 23.63 2.74 -10.75
N ASN A 133 24.85 2.24 -10.75
CA ASN A 133 25.97 2.71 -11.53
C ASN A 133 26.38 1.63 -12.54
N VAL A 134 26.93 2.03 -13.68
CA VAL A 134 27.63 1.14 -14.60
C VAL A 134 29.07 1.60 -14.69
N ILE A 135 30.02 0.72 -14.35
CA ILE A 135 31.45 0.98 -14.45
C ILE A 135 31.91 0.55 -15.84
N PRO A 136 32.30 1.48 -16.73
CA PRO A 136 32.69 1.14 -18.08
C PRO A 136 33.98 0.30 -18.09
N THR A 137 34.00 -0.76 -18.89
CA THR A 137 35.19 -1.64 -19.03
C THR A 137 36.03 -1.26 -20.25
N LYS A 138 35.40 -0.73 -21.30
CA LYS A 138 36.07 -0.34 -22.54
C LYS A 138 36.52 1.11 -22.43
N ARG A 139 37.79 1.38 -22.77
CA ARG A 139 38.30 2.75 -22.95
C ARG A 139 37.84 3.25 -24.32
N GLU A 140 37.34 4.48 -24.37
CA GLU A 140 36.70 5.02 -25.58
C GLU A 140 37.64 5.06 -26.79
N ASN A 141 38.89 5.50 -26.60
CA ASN A 141 39.83 5.68 -27.69
C ASN A 141 41.22 5.12 -27.37
N THR A 142 41.82 4.47 -28.38
CA THR A 142 43.25 4.11 -28.40
C THR A 142 43.89 4.81 -29.59
N PHE A 143 44.92 5.62 -29.35
CA PHE A 143 45.71 6.17 -30.44
C PHE A 143 46.54 5.06 -31.07
N LYS A 144 46.43 4.91 -32.38
CA LYS A 144 47.27 4.01 -33.17
C LYS A 144 48.08 4.87 -34.12
N LEU A 145 49.37 4.60 -34.18
CA LEU A 145 50.23 5.17 -35.20
C LEU A 145 49.75 4.66 -36.57
N VAL A 146 49.42 5.59 -37.46
CA VAL A 146 48.92 5.26 -38.80
C VAL A 146 50.09 5.15 -39.76
N ASP A 147 50.97 6.16 -39.81
CA ASP A 147 52.16 6.17 -40.66
C ASP A 147 53.35 6.82 -39.94
N LEU A 148 54.56 6.33 -40.24
CA LEU A 148 55.83 7.00 -39.95
C LEU A 148 56.23 7.74 -41.24
N VAL A 149 55.95 9.03 -41.27
CA VAL A 149 56.47 9.95 -42.31
C VAL A 149 57.97 10.17 -42.07
#